data_AF-A0A8B8AES3-F1
#
_entry.id   AF-A0A8B8AES3-F1
#
_cell.length_a   1.000
_cell.length_b   1.000
_cell.length_c   1.000
_cell.angle_alpha   90.00
_cell.angle_beta   90.00
_cell.angle_gamma   90.00
#
_symmetry.space_group_name_H-M   'P 1'
#
loop_
_entity.id
_entity.type
_entity.pdbx_description
1 polymer ?
#
loop_
_entity_poly.entity_id
_entity_poly.type
_entity_poly.pdbx_seq_one_letter_code
_entity_poly.pdbx_strand_id
1 'polypeptide(L)'
;MSNNTQTSVDEVEPSEQDKPENPSFSGCDDEKENTYNGLEKGFQLSATDASLLENLIPRSLWKESIYSSLLLEHVISVSTKCVDEIFYAGSVGEGLGLISLFMEENFDIDVMLTDKNRLVVERQDIHLHECFQILKLQNSSSYPGYATLKLPYTNCDAEYLYGEDFKHELKDSFITESISVLFEYNACSIITTHGPAKVVDFDWNYFRDRSPEIIPMLPKTIDFVSSIRCFEWPSVADEWTDRRRFNWPSIELITEIKKMGCDVVPFGCHGSSTHIKEWRISFVRAERHLIHSLNDAQLKTFVLLKMVFRSRVLGAEFHNTISSYVAKCSFFWVSEEHDGTPS
;
A
#
# COMPACT_ATOMS: atom_id res chain seq x y z
N MET A 1 -11.91 13.15 -68.05
CA MET A 1 -10.60 13.32 -67.39
C MET A 1 -10.53 12.21 -66.34
N SER A 2 -10.24 10.96 -66.73
CA SER A 2 -8.91 10.41 -67.06
C SER A 2 -8.04 10.40 -65.80
N ASN A 3 -7.48 9.30 -65.27
CA ASN A 3 -7.28 7.93 -65.74
C ASN A 3 -7.04 7.04 -64.50
N ASN A 4 -7.35 5.74 -64.58
CA ASN A 4 -6.56 4.74 -63.89
C ASN A 4 -6.64 3.42 -64.67
N THR A 5 -5.50 2.94 -65.15
CA THR A 5 -5.35 1.67 -65.85
C THR A 5 -4.22 0.89 -65.17
N GLN A 6 -4.54 -0.34 -64.75
CA GLN A 6 -3.60 -1.40 -64.36
C GLN A 6 -2.67 -1.78 -65.53
N THR A 7 -1.41 -2.17 -65.26
CA THR A 7 -0.96 -3.58 -65.28
C THR A 7 0.52 -3.74 -64.90
N SER A 8 0.79 -4.91 -64.31
CA SER A 8 2.01 -5.65 -63.95
C SER A 8 3.23 -5.58 -64.89
N VAL A 9 4.43 -5.91 -64.36
CA VAL A 9 5.26 -7.11 -64.72
C VAL A 9 6.62 -7.11 -63.96
N ASP A 10 6.86 -8.22 -63.25
CA ASP A 10 8.06 -9.05 -63.01
C ASP A 10 9.47 -8.55 -62.65
N GLU A 11 10.10 -9.47 -61.90
CA GLU A 11 11.42 -9.54 -61.25
C GLU A 11 12.64 -9.41 -62.18
N VAL A 12 13.72 -8.81 -61.65
CA VAL A 12 15.12 -9.13 -61.96
C VAL A 12 15.98 -8.90 -60.69
N GLU A 13 16.64 -9.96 -60.21
CA GLU A 13 17.73 -9.97 -59.20
C GLU A 13 19.00 -9.27 -59.73
N PRO A 14 19.93 -8.71 -58.90
CA PRO A 14 20.98 -9.59 -58.34
C PRO A 14 21.75 -9.14 -57.07
N SER A 15 22.49 -10.13 -56.55
CA SER A 15 23.87 -10.12 -56.01
C SER A 15 24.11 -10.12 -54.49
N GLU A 16 24.84 -11.17 -54.10
CA GLU A 16 25.40 -11.48 -52.79
C GLU A 16 26.39 -10.40 -52.33
N GLN A 17 26.19 -9.87 -51.13
CA GLN A 17 27.22 -9.68 -50.10
C GLN A 17 26.56 -9.19 -48.80
N ASP A 18 27.12 -9.64 -47.68
CA ASP A 18 26.83 -9.24 -46.29
C ASP A 18 25.60 -9.87 -45.58
N LYS A 19 25.74 -11.16 -45.22
CA LYS A 19 25.16 -11.70 -43.98
C LYS A 19 26.13 -11.42 -42.82
N PRO A 20 25.70 -10.80 -41.70
CA PRO A 20 26.50 -10.85 -40.48
C PRO A 20 26.36 -12.22 -39.81
N GLU A 21 27.51 -12.84 -39.56
CA GLU A 21 27.67 -14.14 -38.91
C GLU A 21 27.25 -14.10 -37.43
N ASN A 22 26.64 -15.21 -36.98
CA ASN A 22 26.41 -15.50 -35.57
C ASN A 22 27.76 -15.67 -34.84
N PRO A 23 28.06 -14.93 -33.77
CA PRO A 23 29.21 -15.24 -32.95
C PRO A 23 28.90 -16.45 -32.06
N SER A 24 29.56 -17.56 -32.36
CA SER A 24 29.75 -18.70 -31.48
C SER A 24 30.44 -18.26 -30.20
N PHE A 25 29.72 -18.30 -29.07
CA PHE A 25 30.34 -18.18 -27.74
C PHE A 25 30.96 -19.53 -27.37
N SER A 26 32.25 -19.67 -27.66
CA SER A 26 33.10 -20.74 -27.15
C SER A 26 34.20 -20.14 -26.28
N GLY A 27 34.25 -20.55 -25.01
CA GLY A 27 35.37 -20.31 -24.11
C GLY A 27 35.24 -19.09 -23.21
N CYS A 28 34.72 -19.30 -22.01
CA CYS A 28 35.18 -18.70 -20.74
C CYS A 28 34.42 -19.35 -19.57
N ASP A 29 34.46 -20.68 -19.52
CA ASP A 29 34.27 -21.42 -18.26
C ASP A 29 35.65 -21.43 -17.61
N ASP A 30 35.90 -20.51 -16.66
CA ASP A 30 36.96 -20.61 -15.61
C ASP A 30 37.11 -19.33 -14.73
N GLU A 31 36.26 -18.31 -14.85
CA GLU A 31 36.36 -17.10 -13.97
C GLU A 31 35.11 -16.72 -13.17
N LYS A 32 34.04 -17.53 -13.16
CA LYS A 32 32.83 -17.23 -12.37
C LYS A 32 32.72 -17.92 -11.01
N GLU A 33 33.70 -18.75 -10.64
CA GLU A 33 33.65 -19.52 -9.38
C GLU A 33 34.35 -18.84 -8.19
N ASN A 34 34.98 -17.67 -8.38
CA ASN A 34 35.79 -17.02 -7.33
C ASN A 34 35.21 -15.73 -6.73
N THR A 35 34.03 -15.28 -7.14
CA THR A 35 33.42 -14.05 -6.59
C THR A 35 32.38 -14.30 -5.50
N TYR A 36 31.94 -15.55 -5.31
CA TYR A 36 30.97 -15.92 -4.27
C TYR A 36 31.61 -16.39 -2.95
N ASN A 37 32.91 -16.70 -2.93
CA ASN A 37 33.60 -17.21 -1.74
C ASN A 37 34.04 -16.13 -0.72
N GLY A 38 33.71 -14.85 -0.97
CA GLY A 38 34.14 -13.72 -0.14
C GLY A 38 33.10 -13.14 0.81
N LEU A 39 31.81 -13.44 0.63
CA LEU A 39 30.72 -12.87 1.44
C LEU A 39 30.26 -13.74 2.62
N GLU A 40 30.82 -14.93 2.80
CA GLU A 40 30.53 -15.81 3.95
C GLU A 40 31.36 -15.51 5.21
N LYS A 41 31.99 -14.34 5.33
CA LYS A 41 32.34 -13.84 6.66
C LYS A 41 31.08 -13.28 7.27
N GLY A 42 30.36 -14.13 8.00
CA GLY A 42 29.13 -13.79 8.71
C GLY A 42 29.23 -12.42 9.34
N PHE A 43 28.33 -11.53 8.94
CA PHE A 43 28.19 -10.20 9.53
C PHE A 43 27.94 -10.36 11.03
N GLN A 44 28.94 -10.09 11.85
CA GLN A 44 28.82 -10.08 13.31
C GLN A 44 28.64 -8.65 13.77
N LEU A 45 27.48 -8.36 14.36
CA LEU A 45 27.23 -7.10 15.05
C LEU A 45 28.17 -6.99 16.25
N SER A 46 28.70 -5.79 16.51
CA SER A 46 29.39 -5.54 17.77
C SER A 46 28.41 -5.71 18.94
N ALA A 47 28.92 -5.96 20.15
CA ALA A 47 28.06 -6.06 21.34
C ALA A 47 27.22 -4.78 21.57
N THR A 48 27.78 -3.63 21.21
CA THR A 48 27.08 -2.33 21.27
C THR A 48 25.98 -2.25 20.22
N ASP A 49 26.24 -2.63 18.97
CA ASP A 49 25.24 -2.58 17.90
C ASP A 49 24.11 -3.59 18.15
N ALA A 50 24.45 -4.77 18.67
CA ALA A 50 23.46 -5.77 19.09
C ALA A 50 22.56 -5.21 20.21
N SER A 51 23.13 -4.54 21.21
CA SER A 51 22.36 -3.91 22.28
C SER A 51 21.48 -2.76 21.78
N LEU A 52 21.97 -1.93 20.85
CA LEU A 52 21.17 -0.89 20.22
C LEU A 52 20.00 -1.48 19.43
N LEU A 53 20.24 -2.55 18.67
CA LEU A 53 19.22 -3.24 17.91
C LEU A 53 18.16 -3.89 18.81
N GLU A 54 18.56 -4.50 19.93
CA GLU A 54 17.63 -5.04 20.92
C GLU A 54 16.71 -3.97 21.49
N ASN A 55 17.25 -2.78 21.77
CA ASN A 55 16.50 -1.64 22.28
C ASN A 55 15.68 -0.90 21.21
N LEU A 56 15.96 -1.10 19.93
CA LEU A 56 15.26 -0.44 18.83
C LEU A 56 13.82 -0.94 18.69
N ILE A 57 12.85 -0.23 19.30
CA ILE A 57 11.44 -0.64 19.38
C ILE A 57 11.31 -2.04 20.02
N PRO A 58 11.27 -2.11 21.36
CA PRO A 58 11.02 -3.36 22.07
C PRO A 58 9.66 -3.94 21.69
N ARG A 59 9.54 -5.28 21.70
CA ARG A 59 8.29 -5.97 21.32
C ARG A 59 7.10 -5.55 22.18
N SER A 60 7.31 -5.32 23.47
CA SER A 60 6.28 -4.83 24.39
C SER A 60 5.76 -3.47 23.96
N LEU A 61 6.65 -2.52 23.70
CA LEU A 61 6.31 -1.17 23.26
C LEU A 61 5.57 -1.17 21.91
N TRP A 62 6.00 -2.03 20.98
CA TRP A 62 5.31 -2.22 19.71
C TRP A 62 3.88 -2.73 19.91
N LYS A 63 3.67 -3.73 20.77
CA LYS A 63 2.34 -4.25 21.08
C LYS A 63 1.46 -3.21 21.78
N GLU A 64 2.00 -2.45 22.73
CA GLU A 64 1.30 -1.32 23.37
C GLU A 64 0.88 -0.26 22.35
N SER A 65 1.75 0.03 21.38
CA SER A 65 1.46 0.96 20.29
C SER A 65 0.32 0.46 19.40
N ILE A 66 0.32 -0.84 19.05
CA ILE A 66 -0.80 -1.47 18.32
C ILE A 66 -2.11 -1.32 19.09
N TYR A 67 -2.13 -1.65 20.38
CA TYR A 67 -3.34 -1.53 21.19
C TYR A 67 -3.83 -0.09 21.30
N SER A 68 -2.91 0.87 21.41
CA SER A 68 -3.24 2.30 21.46
C SER A 68 -3.88 2.77 20.16
N SER A 69 -3.36 2.34 19.01
CA SER A 69 -3.97 2.64 17.70
C SER A 69 -5.37 2.05 17.57
N LEU A 70 -5.57 0.79 17.95
CA LEU A 70 -6.89 0.14 17.92
C LEU A 70 -7.91 0.81 18.85
N LEU A 71 -7.47 1.21 20.05
CA LEU A 71 -8.31 1.97 20.98
C LEU A 71 -8.72 3.31 20.38
N LEU A 72 -7.79 3.99 19.72
CA LEU A 72 -8.05 5.28 19.09
C LEU A 72 -9.06 5.17 17.94
N GLU A 73 -9.00 4.11 17.11
CA GLU A 73 -10.03 3.82 16.09
C GLU A 73 -11.42 3.74 16.72
N HIS A 74 -11.52 3.00 17.83
CA HIS A 74 -12.79 2.82 18.53
C HIS A 74 -13.29 4.14 19.13
N VAL A 75 -12.42 4.90 19.82
CA VAL A 75 -12.78 6.19 20.44
C VAL A 75 -13.30 7.16 19.40
N ILE A 76 -12.64 7.31 18.24
CA ILE A 76 -13.10 8.24 17.21
C ILE A 76 -14.39 7.75 16.59
N SER A 77 -14.51 6.44 16.35
CA SER A 77 -15.75 5.86 15.80
C SER A 77 -16.97 6.09 16.68
N VAL A 78 -16.82 6.14 18.02
CA VAL A 78 -17.93 6.41 18.93
C VAL A 78 -18.13 7.89 19.26
N SER A 79 -17.10 8.71 19.10
CA SER A 79 -17.11 10.14 19.46
C SER A 79 -17.46 11.08 18.31
N THR A 80 -17.44 10.58 17.08
CA THR A 80 -17.79 11.35 15.88
C THR A 80 -19.13 10.88 15.33
N LYS A 81 -19.78 11.70 14.51
CA LYS A 81 -20.93 11.27 13.68
C LYS A 81 -20.52 10.37 12.50
N CYS A 82 -19.31 9.79 12.53
CA CYS A 82 -18.81 8.91 11.48
C CYS A 82 -19.71 7.68 11.36
N VAL A 83 -20.40 7.55 10.23
CA VAL A 83 -21.06 6.29 9.88
C VAL A 83 -20.03 5.28 9.39
N ASP A 84 -18.92 5.76 8.83
CA ASP A 84 -17.87 4.94 8.25
C ASP A 84 -17.07 4.18 9.33
N GLU A 85 -16.41 3.10 8.92
CA GLU A 85 -15.41 2.43 9.76
C GLU A 85 -14.08 3.18 9.66
N ILE A 86 -13.49 3.49 10.80
CA ILE A 86 -12.18 4.14 10.86
C ILE A 86 -11.11 3.07 11.01
N PHE A 87 -10.09 3.13 10.16
CA PHE A 87 -8.96 2.22 10.18
C PHE A 87 -7.65 3.00 10.04
N TYR A 88 -6.77 2.92 11.03
CA TYR A 88 -5.41 3.42 10.93
C TYR A 88 -4.56 2.49 10.08
N ALA A 89 -4.01 3.06 9.02
CA ALA A 89 -3.06 2.41 8.13
C ALA A 89 -1.64 2.92 8.42
N GLY A 90 -0.70 2.52 7.56
CA GLY A 90 0.67 3.00 7.58
C GLY A 90 1.36 2.80 8.92
N SER A 91 2.30 3.68 9.24
CA SER A 91 3.18 3.48 10.40
C SER A 91 2.41 3.50 11.72
N VAL A 92 1.36 4.32 11.86
CA VAL A 92 0.53 4.34 13.06
C VAL A 92 -0.23 3.01 13.21
N GLY A 93 -0.96 2.57 12.18
CA GLY A 93 -1.69 1.31 12.20
C GLY A 93 -0.80 0.08 12.38
N GLU A 94 0.42 0.12 11.87
CA GLU A 94 1.43 -0.93 12.03
C GLU A 94 2.04 -0.97 13.45
N GLY A 95 1.71 -0.02 14.34
CA GLY A 95 2.27 0.09 15.69
C GLY A 95 3.65 0.74 15.74
N LEU A 96 4.07 1.41 14.66
CA LEU A 96 5.43 1.92 14.43
C LEU A 96 5.47 3.46 14.33
N GLY A 97 4.44 4.15 14.84
CA GLY A 97 4.40 5.61 14.88
C GLY A 97 5.58 6.22 15.64
N LEU A 98 6.07 5.54 16.68
CA LEU A 98 7.21 5.99 17.49
C LEU A 98 8.53 6.08 16.74
N ILE A 99 8.69 5.40 15.59
CA ILE A 99 9.91 5.53 14.76
C ILE A 99 10.21 7.01 14.47
N SER A 100 9.18 7.79 14.19
CA SER A 100 9.33 9.20 13.84
C SER A 100 9.89 10.04 14.99
N LEU A 101 9.54 9.68 16.24
CA LEU A 101 10.12 10.30 17.44
C LEU A 101 11.60 10.00 17.57
N PHE A 102 12.00 8.74 17.36
CA PHE A 102 13.41 8.34 17.43
C PHE A 102 14.27 8.97 16.34
N MET A 103 13.67 9.26 15.18
CA MET A 103 14.35 9.87 14.04
C MET A 103 14.32 11.40 14.07
N GLU A 104 13.56 12.02 14.98
CA GLU A 104 13.30 13.46 15.01
C GLU A 104 12.77 13.98 13.66
N GLU A 105 11.96 13.16 12.98
CA GLU A 105 11.40 13.48 11.67
C GLU A 105 9.89 13.70 11.74
N ASN A 106 9.40 14.59 10.87
CA ASN A 106 7.98 14.77 10.66
C ASN A 106 7.34 13.45 10.23
N PHE A 107 6.10 13.23 10.68
CA PHE A 107 5.35 12.04 10.29
C PHE A 107 3.92 12.35 9.91
N ASP A 108 3.40 11.46 9.08
CA ASP A 108 2.07 11.41 8.56
C ASP A 108 1.25 10.33 9.27
N ILE A 109 -0.07 10.53 9.31
CA ILE A 109 -1.03 9.52 9.79
C ILE A 109 -1.93 9.14 8.63
N ASP A 110 -1.91 7.87 8.24
CA ASP A 110 -2.82 7.32 7.24
C ASP A 110 -4.12 6.84 7.90
N VAL A 111 -5.26 7.36 7.45
CA VAL A 111 -6.59 6.97 7.91
C VAL A 111 -7.43 6.51 6.74
N MET A 112 -7.90 5.27 6.78
CA MET A 112 -8.90 4.76 5.86
C MET A 112 -10.29 4.89 6.49
N LEU A 113 -11.19 5.53 5.76
CA LEU A 113 -12.61 5.66 6.08
C LEU A 113 -13.38 4.69 5.19
N THR A 114 -14.09 3.76 5.80
CA THR A 114 -14.76 2.68 5.07
C THR A 114 -16.27 2.89 5.08
N ASP A 115 -16.85 3.16 3.92
CA ASP A 115 -18.29 3.33 3.76
C ASP A 115 -19.03 2.02 4.12
N LYS A 116 -19.96 2.12 5.08
CA LYS A 116 -20.78 0.99 5.55
C LYS A 116 -22.11 0.85 4.80
N ASN A 117 -22.50 1.84 4.00
CA ASN A 117 -23.75 1.83 3.23
C ASN A 117 -23.60 1.12 1.89
N ARG A 118 -22.37 0.80 1.48
CA ARG A 118 -22.05 0.13 0.23
C ARG A 118 -21.24 -1.14 0.50
N LEU A 119 -21.51 -2.18 -0.27
CA LEU A 119 -20.81 -3.45 -0.20
C LEU A 119 -20.34 -3.86 -1.59
N VAL A 120 -19.07 -4.18 -1.72
CA VAL A 120 -18.51 -4.73 -2.96
C VAL A 120 -18.50 -6.25 -2.90
N VAL A 121 -18.91 -6.87 -4.00
CA VAL A 121 -18.87 -8.31 -4.23
C VAL A 121 -18.19 -8.60 -5.56
N GLU A 122 -17.40 -9.67 -5.64
CA GLU A 122 -16.74 -10.11 -6.86
C GLU A 122 -17.31 -11.45 -7.34
N ARG A 123 -17.35 -12.47 -6.50
CA ARG A 123 -17.70 -13.84 -6.93
C ARG A 123 -19.14 -14.17 -6.61
N GLN A 124 -19.59 -13.78 -5.42
CA GLN A 124 -20.95 -14.03 -4.99
C GLN A 124 -21.95 -13.22 -5.81
N ASP A 125 -23.12 -13.81 -6.00
CA ASP A 125 -24.31 -13.12 -6.46
C ASP A 125 -25.20 -12.93 -5.24
N ILE A 126 -25.32 -11.68 -4.79
CA ILE A 126 -26.06 -11.34 -3.58
C ILE A 126 -27.33 -10.62 -4.00
N HIS A 127 -28.47 -11.13 -3.54
CA HIS A 127 -29.76 -10.49 -3.76
C HIS A 127 -29.80 -9.10 -3.11
N LEU A 128 -30.51 -8.17 -3.76
CA LEU A 128 -30.71 -6.80 -3.27
C LEU A 128 -31.15 -6.82 -1.80
N HIS A 129 -30.44 -6.06 -0.97
CA HIS A 129 -30.72 -5.90 0.45
C HIS A 129 -31.13 -4.46 0.74
N GLU A 130 -32.13 -4.24 1.60
CA GLU A 130 -32.68 -2.91 1.85
C GLU A 130 -31.70 -1.96 2.56
N CYS A 131 -30.71 -2.50 3.28
CA CYS A 131 -29.81 -1.71 4.13
C CYS A 131 -28.51 -1.24 3.46
N PHE A 132 -28.10 -1.79 2.31
CA PHE A 132 -26.85 -1.41 1.66
C PHE A 132 -26.90 -1.59 0.15
N GLN A 133 -26.20 -0.70 -0.57
CA GLN A 133 -26.02 -0.78 -2.01
C GLN A 133 -24.93 -1.80 -2.33
N ILE A 134 -25.29 -2.85 -3.06
CA ILE A 134 -24.34 -3.87 -3.53
C ILE A 134 -23.68 -3.37 -4.83
N LEU A 135 -22.39 -3.59 -5.00
CA LEU A 135 -21.59 -3.22 -6.17
C LEU A 135 -20.83 -4.43 -6.66
N LYS A 136 -20.84 -4.70 -7.97
CA LYS A 136 -20.11 -5.82 -8.56
C LYS A 136 -18.71 -5.37 -9.00
N LEU A 137 -17.68 -5.95 -8.40
CA LEU A 137 -16.28 -5.75 -8.79
C LEU A 137 -15.99 -6.48 -10.09
N GLN A 138 -15.43 -5.75 -11.05
CA GLN A 138 -14.96 -6.28 -12.32
C GLN A 138 -13.47 -5.93 -12.48
N ASN A 139 -12.60 -6.93 -12.35
CA ASN A 139 -11.16 -6.73 -12.49
C ASN A 139 -10.80 -6.22 -13.90
N SER A 140 -9.81 -5.35 -13.96
CA SER A 140 -9.17 -4.96 -15.21
C SER A 140 -8.30 -6.09 -15.74
N SER A 141 -8.49 -6.48 -17.00
CA SER A 141 -7.60 -7.42 -17.68
C SER A 141 -6.23 -6.82 -18.02
N SER A 142 -6.15 -5.49 -18.14
CA SER A 142 -4.95 -4.78 -18.58
C SER A 142 -4.12 -4.23 -17.42
N TYR A 143 -4.75 -4.02 -16.26
CA TYR A 143 -4.13 -3.38 -15.09
C TYR A 143 -4.47 -4.20 -13.84
N PRO A 144 -3.71 -5.27 -13.54
CA PRO A 144 -3.90 -6.06 -12.32
C PRO A 144 -3.88 -5.17 -11.07
N GLY A 145 -4.80 -5.42 -10.13
CA GLY A 145 -5.01 -4.58 -8.95
C GLY A 145 -5.93 -3.37 -9.17
N TYR A 146 -6.38 -3.13 -10.39
CA TYR A 146 -7.44 -2.15 -10.69
C TYR A 146 -8.73 -2.85 -11.15
N ALA A 147 -9.87 -2.22 -10.88
CA ALA A 147 -11.19 -2.76 -11.18
C ALA A 147 -12.19 -1.63 -11.46
N THR A 148 -13.35 -1.97 -12.02
CA THR A 148 -14.53 -1.10 -12.06
C THR A 148 -15.62 -1.65 -11.16
N LEU A 149 -16.45 -0.78 -10.58
CA LEU A 149 -17.57 -1.17 -9.73
C LEU A 149 -18.89 -0.97 -10.48
N LYS A 150 -19.50 -2.08 -10.92
CA LYS A 150 -20.76 -2.06 -11.66
C LYS A 150 -21.95 -2.01 -10.71
N LEU A 151 -22.93 -1.16 -11.02
CA LEU A 151 -24.17 -1.07 -10.27
C LEU A 151 -25.08 -2.25 -10.69
N PRO A 152 -25.63 -3.04 -9.74
CA PRO A 152 -26.32 -4.28 -10.05
C PRO A 152 -27.62 -4.04 -10.82
N TYR A 153 -28.35 -2.96 -10.52
CA TYR A 153 -29.55 -2.52 -11.24
C TYR A 153 -29.77 -1.02 -10.98
N THR A 154 -29.79 -0.19 -12.02
CA THR A 154 -30.13 1.24 -11.89
C THR A 154 -31.31 1.59 -12.80
N ASN A 155 -32.22 2.43 -12.28
CA ASN A 155 -33.18 3.18 -13.10
C ASN A 155 -32.54 4.46 -13.68
N CYS A 156 -31.24 4.63 -13.47
CA CYS A 156 -30.45 5.81 -13.81
C CYS A 156 -29.43 5.39 -14.88
N ASP A 157 -29.10 6.27 -15.83
CA ASP A 157 -28.18 6.01 -16.95
C ASP A 157 -26.74 5.63 -16.52
N ALA A 158 -26.42 5.68 -15.23
CA ALA A 158 -25.12 5.29 -14.69
C ALA A 158 -24.98 3.76 -14.57
N GLU A 159 -24.05 3.19 -15.32
CA GLU A 159 -23.70 1.76 -15.27
C GLU A 159 -22.69 1.43 -14.14
N TYR A 160 -21.83 2.39 -13.78
CA TYR A 160 -20.74 2.21 -12.82
C TYR A 160 -20.79 3.25 -11.72
N LEU A 161 -20.25 2.90 -10.54
CA LEU A 161 -19.88 3.88 -9.54
C LEU A 161 -18.53 4.49 -9.93
N TYR A 162 -18.53 5.78 -10.27
CA TYR A 162 -17.33 6.50 -10.68
C TYR A 162 -16.46 6.79 -9.46
N GLY A 163 -15.21 6.34 -9.50
CA GLY A 163 -14.26 6.56 -8.41
C GLY A 163 -14.03 8.05 -8.16
N GLU A 164 -13.92 8.84 -9.24
CA GLU A 164 -13.70 10.28 -9.12
C GLU A 164 -14.83 10.99 -8.36
N ASP A 165 -16.09 10.66 -8.67
CA ASP A 165 -17.25 11.23 -7.97
C ASP A 165 -17.27 10.82 -6.49
N PHE A 166 -16.95 9.56 -6.20
CA PHE A 166 -16.93 9.04 -4.83
C PHE A 166 -15.89 9.75 -3.94
N LYS A 167 -14.72 10.15 -4.48
CA LYS A 167 -13.73 10.95 -3.72
C LYS A 167 -14.32 12.23 -3.14
N HIS A 168 -15.24 12.85 -3.88
CA HIS A 168 -15.86 14.11 -3.49
C HIS A 168 -17.00 13.92 -2.48
N GLU A 169 -17.46 12.69 -2.23
CA GLU A 169 -18.46 12.40 -1.20
C GLU A 169 -17.91 12.61 0.22
N LEU A 170 -16.59 12.47 0.43
CA LEU A 170 -15.95 12.75 1.71
C LEU A 170 -15.99 14.25 2.02
N LYS A 171 -16.78 14.66 3.01
CA LYS A 171 -16.96 16.08 3.36
C LYS A 171 -15.86 16.60 4.28
N ASP A 172 -15.38 17.80 4.00
CA ASP A 172 -14.38 18.47 4.85
C ASP A 172 -14.88 18.67 6.28
N SER A 173 -16.17 18.91 6.47
CA SER A 173 -16.77 19.03 7.81
C SER A 173 -16.57 17.78 8.67
N PHE A 174 -16.59 16.60 8.06
CA PHE A 174 -16.34 15.34 8.75
C PHE A 174 -14.87 15.19 9.16
N ILE A 175 -13.97 15.58 8.26
CA ILE A 175 -12.53 15.63 8.53
C ILE A 175 -12.26 16.56 9.71
N THR A 176 -12.82 17.77 9.71
CA THR A 176 -12.68 18.72 10.82
C THR A 176 -13.20 18.17 12.15
N GLU A 177 -14.35 17.49 12.16
CA GLU A 177 -14.90 16.84 13.37
C GLU A 177 -13.95 15.76 13.90
N SER A 178 -13.45 14.89 13.01
CA SER A 178 -12.49 13.82 13.38
C SER A 178 -11.19 14.38 13.95
N ILE A 179 -10.68 15.46 13.36
CA ILE A 179 -9.50 16.19 13.86
C ILE A 179 -9.76 16.77 15.25
N SER A 180 -10.95 17.35 15.48
CA SER A 180 -11.27 17.94 16.80
C SER A 180 -11.36 16.91 17.93
N VAL A 181 -11.65 15.64 17.61
CA VAL A 181 -11.59 14.54 18.57
C VAL A 181 -10.14 14.12 18.83
N LEU A 182 -9.30 14.13 17.80
CA LEU A 182 -7.87 13.80 17.90
C LEU A 182 -7.06 14.87 18.63
N PHE A 183 -7.39 16.12 18.38
CA PHE A 183 -6.68 17.28 18.88
C PHE A 183 -7.70 18.22 19.51
N GLU A 184 -7.57 18.49 20.80
CA GLU A 184 -8.43 19.41 21.56
C GLU A 184 -8.32 20.89 21.11
N TYR A 185 -7.70 21.16 19.96
CA TYR A 185 -7.36 22.48 19.47
C TYR A 185 -7.66 22.63 17.97
N ASN A 186 -8.18 23.79 17.59
CA ASN A 186 -8.26 24.20 16.19
C ASN A 186 -6.85 24.58 15.69
N ALA A 187 -6.10 23.59 15.24
CA ALA A 187 -4.88 23.85 14.49
C ALA A 187 -5.23 24.50 13.14
N CYS A 188 -4.47 25.52 12.73
CA CYS A 188 -4.52 26.00 11.36
C CYS A 188 -4.20 24.82 10.45
N SER A 189 -5.15 24.45 9.60
CA SER A 189 -5.00 23.31 8.69
C SER A 189 -5.41 23.70 7.28
N ILE A 190 -4.72 23.13 6.31
CA ILE A 190 -5.07 23.23 4.90
C ILE A 190 -5.49 21.83 4.46
N ILE A 191 -6.67 21.74 3.85
CA ILE A 191 -7.17 20.49 3.27
C ILE A 191 -6.88 20.53 1.77
N THR A 192 -6.06 19.61 1.30
CA THR A 192 -5.78 19.39 -0.13
C THR A 192 -6.22 17.99 -0.55
N THR A 193 -6.13 17.68 -1.85
CA THR A 193 -6.42 16.33 -2.38
C THR A 193 -5.21 15.84 -3.16
N HIS A 194 -4.70 14.67 -2.80
CA HIS A 194 -3.57 14.01 -3.45
C HIS A 194 -3.92 12.54 -3.73
N GLY A 195 -4.05 12.19 -5.00
CA GLY A 195 -4.44 10.83 -5.40
C GLY A 195 -5.81 10.44 -4.83
N PRO A 196 -5.92 9.35 -4.04
CA PRO A 196 -7.16 8.98 -3.37
C PRO A 196 -7.38 9.69 -2.03
N ALA A 197 -6.40 10.45 -1.53
CA ALA A 197 -6.42 11.00 -0.19
C ALA A 197 -6.86 12.46 -0.16
N LYS A 198 -7.67 12.82 0.84
CA LYS A 198 -7.75 14.18 1.36
C LYS A 198 -6.68 14.36 2.42
N VAL A 199 -5.74 15.26 2.16
CA VAL A 199 -4.57 15.48 3.00
C VAL A 199 -4.81 16.73 3.83
N VAL A 200 -4.65 16.59 5.14
CA VAL A 200 -4.72 17.70 6.09
C VAL A 200 -3.32 18.04 6.52
N ASP A 201 -2.82 19.19 6.09
CA ASP A 201 -1.52 19.71 6.51
C ASP A 201 -1.70 20.62 7.73
N PHE A 202 -1.01 20.28 8.82
CA PHE A 202 -1.08 21.02 10.08
C PHE A 202 0.04 22.05 10.20
N ASP A 203 -0.34 23.26 10.63
CA ASP A 203 0.58 24.27 11.12
C ASP A 203 0.59 24.32 12.66
N TRP A 204 1.61 23.66 13.24
CA TRP A 204 1.85 23.65 14.68
C TRP A 204 2.70 24.83 15.20
N ASN A 205 2.96 25.86 14.38
CA ASN A 205 3.75 27.04 14.77
C ASN A 205 3.24 27.70 16.06
N TYR A 206 1.93 27.64 16.33
CA TYR A 206 1.31 28.13 17.57
C TYR A 206 1.85 27.47 18.85
N PHE A 207 2.28 26.20 18.76
CA PHE A 207 2.81 25.43 19.88
C PHE A 207 4.32 25.49 19.97
N ARG A 208 5.02 25.87 18.89
CA ARG A 208 6.50 25.93 18.86
C ARG A 208 7.06 26.78 20.01
N ASP A 209 6.40 27.88 20.33
CA ASP A 209 6.85 28.80 21.38
C ASP A 209 6.28 28.47 22.77
N ARG A 210 5.25 27.61 22.86
CA ARG A 210 4.55 27.29 24.12
C ARG A 210 4.88 25.93 24.69
N SER A 211 5.13 24.95 23.83
CA SER A 211 5.38 23.55 24.20
C SER A 211 6.25 22.90 23.12
N PRO A 212 7.51 23.35 22.95
CA PRO A 212 8.40 22.79 21.93
C PRO A 212 8.62 21.27 22.11
N GLU A 213 8.57 20.78 23.35
CA GLU A 213 8.71 19.36 23.69
C GLU A 213 7.65 18.43 23.07
N ILE A 214 6.44 18.92 22.76
CA ILE A 214 5.40 18.08 22.14
C ILE A 214 5.45 18.11 20.61
N ILE A 215 6.15 19.09 20.01
CA ILE A 215 6.20 19.27 18.54
C ILE A 215 6.63 18.00 17.80
N PRO A 216 7.68 17.26 18.23
CA PRO A 216 8.07 16.02 17.56
C PRO A 216 6.99 14.92 17.61
N MET A 217 6.05 15.02 18.56
CA MET A 217 4.95 14.07 18.74
C MET A 217 3.72 14.41 17.89
N LEU A 218 3.67 15.58 17.26
CA LEU A 218 2.54 16.01 16.45
C LEU A 218 2.74 15.62 14.99
N PRO A 219 1.69 15.10 14.32
CA PRO A 219 1.79 14.72 12.92
C PRO A 219 1.87 15.95 12.03
N LYS A 220 2.69 15.92 10.99
CA LYS A 220 2.73 16.97 9.98
C LYS A 220 1.50 16.92 9.08
N THR A 221 1.09 15.72 8.67
CA THR A 221 -0.11 15.52 7.85
C THR A 221 -0.98 14.39 8.37
N ILE A 222 -2.26 14.43 8.02
CA ILE A 222 -3.17 13.28 8.13
C ILE A 222 -3.83 13.06 6.77
N ASP A 223 -3.70 11.84 6.26
CA ASP A 223 -4.16 11.43 4.94
C ASP A 223 -5.43 10.59 5.09
N PHE A 224 -6.57 11.15 4.70
CA PHE A 224 -7.86 10.47 4.74
C PHE A 224 -8.21 9.85 3.38
N VAL A 225 -8.38 8.53 3.34
CA VAL A 225 -8.76 7.79 2.13
C VAL A 225 -10.11 7.11 2.34
N SER A 226 -11.10 7.48 1.52
CA SER A 226 -12.38 6.76 1.50
C SER A 226 -12.27 5.43 0.75
N SER A 227 -12.98 4.42 1.23
CA SER A 227 -12.95 3.06 0.70
C SER A 227 -14.30 2.37 0.86
N ILE A 228 -14.48 1.26 0.14
CA ILE A 228 -15.63 0.36 0.28
C ILE A 228 -15.10 -1.07 0.52
N ARG A 229 -15.76 -1.82 1.42
CA ARG A 229 -15.38 -3.21 1.72
C ARG A 229 -15.73 -4.16 0.58
N CYS A 230 -14.80 -5.06 0.28
CA CYS A 230 -15.03 -6.32 -0.41
C CYS A 230 -14.62 -7.45 0.54
N PHE A 231 -15.58 -8.13 1.17
CA PHE A 231 -15.24 -9.22 2.11
C PHE A 231 -14.77 -10.51 1.42
N GLU A 232 -14.86 -10.56 0.09
CA GLU A 232 -14.33 -11.65 -0.71
C GLU A 232 -12.84 -11.44 -0.99
N TRP A 233 -12.06 -12.52 -0.96
CA TRP A 233 -10.70 -12.49 -1.50
C TRP A 233 -10.77 -12.38 -3.02
N PRO A 234 -10.22 -11.31 -3.62
CA PRO A 234 -10.42 -11.05 -5.04
C PRO A 234 -9.64 -12.08 -5.88
N SER A 235 -10.22 -12.52 -6.99
CA SER A 235 -9.66 -13.55 -7.88
C SER A 235 -8.28 -13.19 -8.43
N VAL A 236 -8.01 -11.90 -8.64
CA VAL A 236 -6.69 -11.40 -9.04
C VAL A 236 -5.58 -11.74 -8.04
N ALA A 237 -5.93 -12.07 -6.79
CA ALA A 237 -4.99 -12.43 -5.72
C ALA A 237 -5.05 -13.91 -5.30
N ASP A 238 -5.73 -14.77 -6.06
CA ASP A 238 -5.88 -16.20 -5.69
C ASP A 238 -4.53 -16.91 -5.52
N GLU A 239 -3.56 -16.59 -6.39
CA GLU A 239 -2.20 -17.13 -6.34
C GLU A 239 -1.55 -16.95 -4.96
N TRP A 240 -1.79 -15.80 -4.30
CA TRP A 240 -1.21 -15.53 -2.99
C TRP A 240 -1.66 -16.57 -1.95
N THR A 241 -2.88 -17.09 -2.03
CA THR A 241 -3.36 -18.05 -1.01
C THR A 241 -2.69 -19.42 -1.11
N ASP A 242 -2.24 -19.80 -2.30
CA ASP A 242 -1.73 -21.15 -2.59
C ASP A 242 -0.21 -21.19 -2.86
N ARG A 243 0.45 -20.02 -2.89
CA ARG A 243 1.89 -19.98 -3.20
C ARG A 243 2.75 -20.65 -2.14
N ARG A 244 3.85 -21.27 -2.61
CA ARG A 244 4.82 -21.99 -1.76
C ARG A 244 5.60 -21.02 -0.89
N ARG A 245 5.73 -21.37 0.39
CA ARG A 245 6.43 -20.59 1.43
C ARG A 245 7.22 -21.53 2.34
N PHE A 246 8.15 -20.98 3.13
CA PHE A 246 8.81 -21.74 4.19
C PHE A 246 7.92 -21.87 5.42
N ASN A 247 7.93 -20.88 6.31
CA ASN A 247 7.29 -20.97 7.62
C ASN A 247 6.30 -19.83 7.91
N TRP A 248 6.44 -18.69 7.23
CA TRP A 248 5.60 -17.52 7.43
C TRP A 248 4.99 -17.05 6.10
N PRO A 249 3.74 -16.56 6.10
CA PRO A 249 2.74 -16.71 7.16
C PRO A 249 2.29 -18.18 7.38
N SER A 250 1.78 -18.50 8.57
CA SER A 250 1.19 -19.81 8.84
C SER A 250 -0.12 -20.01 8.07
N ILE A 251 -0.58 -21.25 7.94
CA ILE A 251 -1.83 -21.59 7.25
C ILE A 251 -3.04 -20.92 7.93
N GLU A 252 -3.02 -20.85 9.26
CA GLU A 252 -4.05 -20.16 10.06
C GLU A 252 -4.07 -18.66 9.72
N LEU A 253 -2.90 -18.03 9.68
CA LEU A 253 -2.76 -16.62 9.35
C LEU A 253 -3.21 -16.32 7.91
N ILE A 254 -2.87 -17.18 6.94
CA ILE A 254 -3.37 -17.08 5.56
C ILE A 254 -4.90 -17.19 5.54
N THR A 255 -5.47 -18.12 6.30
CA THR A 255 -6.92 -18.32 6.38
C THR A 255 -7.64 -17.11 6.98
N GLU A 256 -7.07 -16.48 8.01
CA GLU A 256 -7.58 -15.24 8.58
C GLU A 256 -7.52 -14.09 7.58
N ILE A 257 -6.38 -13.91 6.90
CA ILE A 257 -6.20 -12.88 5.87
C ILE A 257 -7.20 -13.06 4.72
N LYS A 258 -7.39 -14.29 4.24
CA LYS A 258 -8.36 -14.59 3.17
C LYS A 258 -9.78 -14.17 3.57
N LYS A 259 -10.17 -14.36 4.83
CA LYS A 259 -11.48 -13.93 5.38
C LYS A 259 -11.59 -12.42 5.53
N MET A 260 -10.47 -11.69 5.63
CA MET A 260 -10.47 -10.23 5.64
C MET A 260 -10.80 -9.63 4.27
N GLY A 261 -10.70 -10.38 3.17
CA GLY A 261 -10.97 -9.85 1.83
C GLY A 261 -10.06 -8.67 1.47
N CYS A 262 -10.62 -7.63 0.85
CA CYS A 262 -9.91 -6.40 0.48
C CYS A 262 -10.80 -5.15 0.62
N ASP A 263 -10.19 -3.99 0.44
CA ASP A 263 -10.87 -2.70 0.31
C ASP A 263 -10.70 -2.21 -1.12
N VAL A 264 -11.64 -1.43 -1.64
CA VAL A 264 -11.46 -0.71 -2.91
C VAL A 264 -11.42 0.79 -2.65
N VAL A 265 -10.42 1.46 -3.22
CA VAL A 265 -10.21 2.90 -3.09
C VAL A 265 -10.39 3.58 -4.44
N PRO A 266 -10.95 4.79 -4.49
CA PRO A 266 -11.19 5.50 -5.74
C PRO A 266 -9.86 6.03 -6.28
N PHE A 267 -9.14 5.23 -7.04
CA PHE A 267 -7.88 5.63 -7.66
C PHE A 267 -7.73 4.93 -8.99
N GLY A 268 -7.88 5.68 -10.08
CA GLY A 268 -7.71 5.16 -11.42
C GLY A 268 -6.25 4.92 -11.79
N CYS A 269 -6.01 3.99 -12.71
CA CYS A 269 -4.68 3.71 -13.21
C CYS A 269 -4.19 4.89 -14.06
N HIS A 270 -2.95 5.33 -13.83
CA HIS A 270 -2.38 6.43 -14.59
C HIS A 270 -2.25 6.05 -16.07
N GLY A 271 -2.70 6.93 -16.96
CA GLY A 271 -2.69 6.68 -18.41
C GLY A 271 -3.82 5.79 -18.91
N SER A 272 -4.70 5.27 -18.04
CA SER A 272 -5.90 4.56 -18.47
C SER A 272 -6.95 5.54 -19.03
N SER A 273 -7.51 5.20 -20.20
CA SER A 273 -8.64 5.93 -20.78
C SER A 273 -9.90 5.88 -19.90
N THR A 274 -9.94 4.94 -18.96
CA THR A 274 -11.08 4.71 -18.06
C THR A 274 -10.80 5.06 -16.60
N HIS A 275 -9.71 5.79 -16.32
CA HIS A 275 -9.27 6.12 -14.95
C HIS A 275 -10.37 6.73 -14.06
N ILE A 276 -11.30 7.52 -14.62
CA ILE A 276 -12.39 8.16 -13.84
C ILE A 276 -13.39 7.15 -13.23
N LYS A 277 -13.54 5.96 -13.83
CA LYS A 277 -14.43 4.89 -13.35
C LYS A 277 -13.69 3.78 -12.61
N GLU A 278 -12.36 3.88 -12.54
CA GLU A 278 -11.51 2.85 -11.99
C GLU A 278 -11.30 3.01 -10.48
N TRP A 279 -11.14 1.86 -9.85
CA TRP A 279 -10.88 1.67 -8.44
C TRP A 279 -9.62 0.83 -8.30
N ARG A 280 -8.84 1.11 -7.26
CA ARG A 280 -7.67 0.29 -6.91
C ARG A 280 -8.04 -0.64 -5.76
N ILE A 281 -7.69 -1.92 -5.90
CA ILE A 281 -7.80 -2.91 -4.84
C ILE A 281 -6.70 -2.65 -3.82
N SER A 282 -7.06 -2.61 -2.55
CA SER A 282 -6.18 -2.36 -1.41
C SER A 282 -6.26 -3.53 -0.43
N PHE A 283 -5.09 -4.03 -0.03
CA PHE A 283 -4.97 -5.11 0.96
C PHE A 283 -4.49 -4.58 2.32
N VAL A 284 -4.69 -3.29 2.61
CA VAL A 284 -4.11 -2.61 3.79
C VAL A 284 -4.42 -3.32 5.11
N ARG A 285 -5.60 -3.94 5.24
CA ARG A 285 -6.01 -4.71 6.42
C ARG A 285 -5.20 -6.01 6.55
N ALA A 286 -5.04 -6.74 5.45
CA ALA A 286 -4.21 -7.94 5.39
C ALA A 286 -2.74 -7.62 5.66
N GLU A 287 -2.22 -6.55 5.06
CA GLU A 287 -0.86 -6.07 5.28
C GLU A 287 -0.61 -5.72 6.75
N ARG A 288 -1.54 -4.99 7.39
CA ARG A 288 -1.44 -4.68 8.82
C ARG A 288 -1.44 -5.95 9.68
N HIS A 289 -2.29 -6.91 9.38
CA HIS A 289 -2.36 -8.19 10.09
C HIS A 289 -1.06 -9.00 9.95
N LEU A 290 -0.47 -9.02 8.74
CA LEU A 290 0.85 -9.60 8.51
C LEU A 290 1.92 -8.90 9.37
N ILE A 291 1.97 -7.56 9.37
CA ILE A 291 2.91 -6.82 10.21
C ILE A 291 2.72 -7.15 11.70
N HIS A 292 1.48 -7.22 12.20
CA HIS A 292 1.19 -7.53 13.60
C HIS A 292 1.61 -8.96 14.01
N SER A 293 1.81 -9.84 13.03
CA SER A 293 2.24 -11.24 13.22
C SER A 293 3.76 -11.45 13.22
N LEU A 294 4.55 -10.43 12.88
CA LEU A 294 6.00 -10.59 12.73
C LEU A 294 6.67 -11.11 14.01
N ASN A 295 7.68 -11.95 13.82
CA ASN A 295 8.61 -12.33 14.87
C ASN A 295 9.64 -11.21 15.15
N ASP A 296 10.51 -11.40 16.14
CA ASP A 296 11.43 -10.34 16.55
C ASP A 296 12.45 -9.98 15.46
N ALA A 297 13.02 -10.97 14.76
CA ALA A 297 13.98 -10.71 13.69
C ALA A 297 13.33 -9.96 12.52
N GLN A 298 12.14 -10.38 12.11
CA GLN A 298 11.34 -9.72 11.08
C GLN A 298 10.95 -8.30 11.49
N LEU A 299 10.50 -8.09 12.73
CA LEU A 299 10.14 -6.77 13.24
C LEU A 299 11.33 -5.82 13.20
N LYS A 300 12.50 -6.23 13.71
CA LYS A 300 13.71 -5.40 13.68
C LYS A 300 14.13 -5.06 12.25
N THR A 301 14.08 -6.04 11.36
CA THR A 301 14.37 -5.84 9.93
C THR A 301 13.41 -4.84 9.30
N PHE A 302 12.11 -4.96 9.59
CA PHE A 302 11.10 -4.03 9.08
C PHE A 302 11.28 -2.61 9.61
N VAL A 303 11.60 -2.45 10.90
CA VAL A 303 11.89 -1.16 11.52
C VAL A 303 13.10 -0.50 10.86
N LEU A 304 14.20 -1.24 10.69
CA LEU A 304 15.40 -0.73 10.00
C LEU A 304 15.08 -0.33 8.55
N LEU A 305 14.30 -1.13 7.83
CA LEU A 305 13.88 -0.80 6.47
C LEU A 305 13.10 0.53 6.44
N LYS A 306 12.14 0.73 7.36
CA LYS A 306 11.41 1.99 7.47
C LYS A 306 12.33 3.17 7.79
N MET A 307 13.30 2.99 8.68
CA MET A 307 14.29 4.04 9.00
C MET A 307 15.17 4.41 7.80
N VAL A 308 15.61 3.43 7.00
CA VAL A 308 16.36 3.67 5.75
C VAL A 308 15.53 4.49 4.76
N PHE A 309 14.24 4.15 4.59
CA PHE A 309 13.35 4.88 3.68
C PHE A 309 13.02 6.30 4.17
N ARG A 310 12.92 6.50 5.48
CA ARG A 310 12.66 7.80 6.09
C ARG A 310 13.86 8.74 6.03
N SER A 311 15.03 8.26 6.46
CA SER A 311 16.28 9.03 6.47
C SER A 311 16.78 9.44 5.08
N ARG A 312 16.21 8.86 4.02
CA ARG A 312 16.62 9.07 2.62
C ARG A 312 18.11 8.82 2.38
N VAL A 313 18.75 7.97 3.19
CA VAL A 313 20.20 7.74 3.19
C VAL A 313 20.73 7.17 1.87
N LEU A 314 19.86 6.56 1.05
CA LEU A 314 20.21 5.99 -0.27
C LEU A 314 20.13 7.01 -1.41
N GLY A 315 19.84 8.27 -1.11
CA GLY A 315 19.82 9.37 -2.08
C GLY A 315 18.48 9.58 -2.78
N ALA A 316 18.26 10.82 -3.24
CA ALA A 316 16.96 11.26 -3.76
C ALA A 316 16.49 10.47 -4.99
N GLU A 317 17.39 10.11 -5.91
CA GLU A 317 17.02 9.33 -7.11
C GLU A 317 16.43 7.97 -6.75
N PHE A 318 17.04 7.27 -5.78
CA PHE A 318 16.53 6.00 -5.29
C PHE A 318 15.14 6.17 -4.68
N HIS A 319 14.98 7.10 -3.74
CA HIS A 319 13.72 7.29 -3.01
C HIS A 319 12.59 7.91 -3.84
N ASN A 320 12.91 8.56 -4.97
CA ASN A 320 11.91 9.02 -5.93
C ASN A 320 11.46 7.88 -6.88
N THR A 321 12.26 6.83 -7.03
CA THR A 321 11.99 5.70 -7.92
C THR A 321 11.33 4.55 -7.18
N ILE A 322 11.84 4.21 -5.99
CA ILE A 322 11.36 3.12 -5.15
C ILE A 322 10.59 3.71 -3.98
N SER A 323 9.30 3.39 -3.91
CA SER A 323 8.46 3.80 -2.80
C SER A 323 8.65 2.91 -1.57
N SER A 324 8.29 3.42 -0.39
CA SER A 324 8.22 2.64 0.84
C SER A 324 7.26 1.45 0.72
N TYR A 325 6.23 1.56 -0.13
CA TYR A 325 5.31 0.46 -0.41
C TYR A 325 5.99 -0.69 -1.15
N VAL A 326 6.77 -0.39 -2.19
CA VAL A 326 7.56 -1.42 -2.90
C VAL A 326 8.53 -2.09 -1.94
N ALA A 327 9.18 -1.32 -1.07
CA ALA A 327 10.08 -1.86 -0.04
C ALA A 327 9.34 -2.81 0.92
N LYS A 328 8.14 -2.44 1.37
CA LYS A 328 7.30 -3.28 2.23
C LYS A 328 6.91 -4.58 1.52
N CYS A 329 6.53 -4.52 0.25
CA CYS A 329 6.23 -5.71 -0.54
C CYS A 329 7.46 -6.63 -0.66
N SER A 330 8.64 -6.07 -0.92
CA SER A 330 9.89 -6.83 -0.94
C SER A 330 10.20 -7.47 0.42
N PHE A 331 9.98 -6.74 1.51
CA PHE A 331 10.13 -7.29 2.87
C PHE A 331 9.20 -8.49 3.12
N PHE A 332 7.93 -8.39 2.71
CA PHE A 332 7.01 -9.51 2.82
C PHE A 332 7.47 -10.71 2.01
N TRP A 333 7.89 -10.50 0.75
CA TRP A 333 8.40 -11.57 -0.09
C TRP A 333 9.59 -12.30 0.57
N VAL A 334 10.60 -11.54 1.00
CA VAL A 334 11.79 -12.10 1.66
C VAL A 334 11.41 -12.81 2.96
N SER A 335 10.45 -12.29 3.72
CA SER A 335 9.98 -12.91 4.97
C SER A 335 9.28 -14.26 4.77
N GLU A 336 8.75 -14.52 3.57
CA GLU A 336 8.15 -15.82 3.21
C GLU A 336 9.21 -16.87 2.84
N GLU A 337 10.35 -16.42 2.31
CA GLU A 337 11.51 -17.26 1.97
C GLU A 337 12.41 -17.51 3.19
N HIS A 338 12.54 -16.51 4.06
CA HIS A 338 13.42 -16.49 5.21
C HIS A 338 12.70 -15.84 6.40
N ASP A 339 12.23 -16.66 7.35
CA ASP A 339 11.56 -16.16 8.56
C ASP A 339 12.55 -15.76 9.67
N GLY A 340 13.86 -15.91 9.44
CA GLY A 340 14.90 -15.61 10.44
C GLY A 340 15.08 -16.69 11.51
N THR A 341 14.41 -17.85 11.38
CA THR A 341 14.74 -19.03 12.21
C THR A 341 16.02 -19.69 11.65
N PRO A 342 17.00 -20.05 12.51
CA PRO A 342 18.19 -20.75 12.04
C PRO A 342 17.79 -22.10 11.43
N SER A 343 18.37 -22.39 10.26
CA SER A 343 18.13 -23.62 9.48
C SER A 343 18.75 -24.87 10.08
#